data_AF-A0A136KLP8-F1
#
_entry.id   AF-A0A136KLP8-F1
#
_cell.length_a   1.000
_cell.length_b   1.000
_cell.length_c   1.000
_cell.angle_alpha   90.00
_cell.angle_beta   90.00
_cell.angle_gamma   90.00
#
_symmetry.space_group_name_H-M   'P 1'
#
loop_
_entity.id
_entity.type
_entity.pdbx_description
1 polymer ?
#
loop_
_entity_poly.entity_id
_entity_poly.type
_entity_poly.pdbx_seq_one_letter_code
_entity_poly.pdbx_strand_id
1 'polypeptide(L)'
;MGSLFQLKSELISVQSDVIFSLFGVGFTNSMISALLVTFLLILLSIWASRSLLVYSKPGKFQLIIEIIVQTALNFFTQITGKEEIARRIFPIVGTLMLYLLISNTVLLIPGITSITYDGQSLFRPTTSDFNSTFGLAVAVIVFVHIFSIHKKGVPAYLNSYFRFGGIIEGFKKG
;
A
#
# COMPACT_ATOMS: atom_id res chain seq x y z
N MET A 1 -28.87 -16.06 -34.74
CA MET A 1 -28.55 -14.62 -34.68
C MET A 1 -27.40 -14.44 -33.70
N GLY A 2 -26.18 -14.29 -34.22
CA GLY A 2 -24.99 -14.06 -33.39
C GLY A 2 -25.09 -12.69 -32.72
N SER A 3 -24.81 -12.63 -31.42
CA SER A 3 -24.78 -11.39 -30.64
C SER A 3 -23.75 -10.42 -31.26
N LEU A 4 -24.23 -9.26 -31.72
CA LEU A 4 -23.45 -8.16 -32.31
C LEU A 4 -22.40 -7.54 -31.37
N PHE A 5 -22.39 -7.92 -30.09
CA PHE A 5 -21.51 -7.38 -29.05
C PHE A 5 -20.96 -8.48 -28.15
N GLN A 6 -20.34 -9.50 -28.73
CA GLN A 6 -19.43 -10.34 -27.96
C GLN A 6 -18.10 -9.60 -27.77
N LEU A 7 -18.03 -8.79 -26.72
CA LEU A 7 -16.73 -8.38 -26.17
C LEU A 7 -16.06 -9.67 -25.69
N LYS A 8 -15.00 -10.09 -26.39
CA LYS A 8 -14.10 -11.15 -25.93
C LYS A 8 -13.51 -10.66 -24.60
N SER A 9 -14.17 -10.98 -23.49
CA SER A 9 -13.61 -10.77 -22.17
C SER A 9 -12.47 -11.76 -22.04
N GLU A 10 -11.26 -11.32 -22.39
CA GLU A 10 -10.07 -12.07 -21.97
C GLU A 10 -10.10 -12.05 -20.45
N LEU A 11 -10.42 -13.20 -19.87
CA LEU A 11 -10.35 -13.40 -18.44
C LEU A 11 -8.92 -13.07 -18.04
N ILE A 12 -8.74 -11.99 -17.29
CA ILE A 12 -7.44 -11.64 -16.72
C ILE A 12 -7.06 -12.82 -15.83
N SER A 13 -6.11 -13.63 -16.29
CA SER A 13 -5.66 -14.85 -15.59
C SER A 13 -5.26 -14.48 -14.17
N VAL A 14 -5.71 -15.19 -13.14
CA VAL A 14 -5.32 -14.87 -11.75
C VAL A 14 -3.80 -14.97 -11.55
N GLN A 15 -3.13 -15.79 -12.37
CA GLN A 15 -1.70 -15.97 -12.35
C GLN A 15 -1.01 -14.97 -13.29
N SER A 16 0.15 -14.47 -12.86
CA SER A 16 1.00 -13.61 -13.66
C SER A 16 1.88 -14.43 -14.61
N ASP A 17 2.13 -13.86 -15.80
CA ASP A 17 2.96 -14.50 -16.83
C ASP A 17 4.43 -14.23 -16.53
N VAL A 18 5.26 -15.27 -16.69
CA VAL A 18 6.72 -15.15 -16.57
C VAL A 18 7.25 -14.56 -17.88
N ILE A 19 7.87 -13.38 -17.79
CA ILE A 19 8.41 -12.68 -18.96
C ILE A 19 9.82 -13.18 -19.27
N PHE A 20 10.66 -13.31 -18.24
CA PHE A 20 12.01 -13.83 -18.39
C PHE A 20 12.45 -14.56 -17.13
N SER A 21 13.38 -15.50 -17.25
CA SER A 21 14.00 -16.15 -16.10
C SER A 21 15.43 -15.69 -15.94
N LEU A 22 15.81 -15.25 -14.74
CA LEU A 22 17.18 -14.89 -14.40
C LEU A 22 17.65 -15.78 -13.26
N PHE A 23 18.81 -16.44 -13.40
CA PHE A 23 19.37 -17.35 -12.39
C PHE A 23 18.39 -18.42 -11.87
N GLY A 24 17.49 -18.93 -12.73
CA GLY A 24 16.47 -19.91 -12.34
C GLY A 24 15.23 -19.33 -11.64
N VAL A 25 15.14 -18.02 -11.47
CA VAL A 25 13.96 -17.31 -10.93
C VAL A 25 13.19 -16.68 -12.08
N GLY A 26 11.91 -17.03 -12.22
CA GLY A 26 11.00 -16.43 -13.19
C GLY A 26 10.53 -15.04 -12.73
N PHE A 27 10.83 -14.00 -13.51
CA PHE A 27 10.35 -12.65 -13.31
C PHE A 27 9.01 -12.49 -14.02
N THR A 28 7.96 -12.20 -13.26
CA THR A 28 6.60 -12.04 -13.80
C THR A 28 6.28 -10.60 -14.16
N ASN A 29 5.29 -10.40 -15.03
CA ASN A 29 4.76 -9.07 -15.35
C ASN A 29 4.29 -8.30 -14.11
N SER A 30 3.64 -8.96 -13.15
CA SER A 30 3.26 -8.34 -11.88
C SER A 30 4.47 -7.88 -11.06
N MET A 31 5.58 -8.63 -11.06
CA MET A 31 6.80 -8.20 -10.35
C MET A 31 7.42 -6.95 -10.98
N ILE A 32 7.44 -6.88 -12.32
CA ILE A 32 7.94 -5.69 -13.03
C ILE A 32 7.06 -4.47 -12.75
N SER A 33 5.73 -4.65 -12.74
CA SER A 33 4.81 -3.58 -12.36
C SER A 33 4.98 -3.13 -10.91
N ALA A 34 5.20 -4.06 -9.98
CA ALA A 34 5.51 -3.73 -8.58
C ALA A 34 6.77 -2.86 -8.49
N LEU A 35 7.84 -3.23 -9.21
CA LEU A 35 9.09 -2.47 -9.26
C LEU A 35 8.89 -1.07 -9.85
N LEU A 36 8.11 -0.95 -10.92
CA LEU A 36 7.77 0.35 -11.52
C LEU A 36 7.04 1.24 -10.51
N VAL A 37 6.02 0.72 -9.82
CA VAL A 37 5.26 1.47 -8.81
C VAL A 37 6.17 1.91 -7.65
N THR A 38 7.02 1.01 -7.15
CA THR A 38 7.98 1.33 -6.09
C THR A 38 8.96 2.41 -6.56
N PHE A 39 9.48 2.32 -7.78
CA PHE A 39 10.36 3.32 -8.36
C PHE A 39 9.67 4.70 -8.47
N LEU A 40 8.44 4.74 -8.97
CA LEU A 40 7.65 5.97 -9.05
C LEU A 40 7.39 6.59 -7.68
N LEU A 41 7.08 5.78 -6.67
CA LEU A 41 6.93 6.25 -5.29
C LEU A 41 8.21 6.84 -4.71
N ILE A 42 9.36 6.23 -4.98
CA ILE A 42 10.66 6.75 -4.53
C ILE A 42 10.92 8.10 -5.20
N LEU A 43 10.71 8.23 -6.51
CA LEU A 43 10.85 9.50 -7.22
C LEU A 43 9.91 10.57 -6.66
N LEU A 44 8.64 10.23 -6.45
CA LEU A 44 7.64 11.13 -5.87
C LEU A 44 8.05 11.56 -4.46
N SER A 45 8.58 10.64 -3.65
CA SER A 45 9.03 10.92 -2.28
C SER A 45 10.23 11.85 -2.26
N ILE A 46 11.22 11.63 -3.14
CA ILE A 46 12.39 12.52 -3.27
C ILE A 46 11.96 13.90 -3.76
N TRP A 47 11.08 13.95 -4.77
CA TRP A 47 10.59 15.20 -5.33
C TRP A 47 9.77 16.01 -4.31
N ALA A 48 8.84 15.36 -3.61
CA ALA A 48 8.05 15.97 -2.55
C ALA A 48 8.95 16.46 -1.40
N SER A 49 9.92 15.66 -0.97
CA SER A 49 10.87 16.05 0.08
C SER A 49 11.67 17.29 -0.30
N ARG A 50 12.10 17.40 -1.57
CA ARG A 50 12.81 18.59 -2.07
C ARG A 50 11.91 19.82 -2.13
N SER A 51 10.65 19.66 -2.52
CA SER A 51 9.69 20.77 -2.58
C SER A 51 9.31 21.31 -1.21
N LEU A 52 9.28 20.48 -0.17
CA LEU A 52 8.91 20.86 1.20
C LEU A 52 10.05 21.55 1.98
N LEU A 53 11.30 21.48 1.49
CA LEU A 53 12.46 22.12 2.12
C LEU A 53 12.51 23.65 1.91
N VAL A 54 11.67 24.21 1.03
CA VAL A 54 11.63 25.65 0.75
C VAL A 54 10.79 26.38 1.81
N TYR A 55 11.32 26.52 3.02
CA TYR A 55 10.61 27.08 4.16
C TYR A 55 10.31 28.59 4.05
N SER A 56 11.18 29.35 3.38
CA SER A 56 11.13 30.82 3.46
C SER A 56 10.03 31.47 2.61
N LYS A 57 9.52 30.79 1.58
CA LYS A 57 8.38 31.23 0.73
C LYS A 57 7.71 29.99 0.10
N PRO A 58 6.67 29.40 0.73
CA PRO A 58 6.02 28.22 0.17
C PRO A 58 5.38 28.54 -1.19
N GLY A 59 5.70 27.75 -2.21
CA GLY A 59 5.09 27.87 -3.54
C GLY A 59 3.63 27.41 -3.55
N LYS A 60 2.85 27.80 -4.56
CA LYS A 60 1.43 27.38 -4.70
C LYS A 60 1.24 25.86 -4.68
N PHE A 61 2.19 25.10 -5.26
CA PHE A 61 2.17 23.63 -5.26
C PHE A 61 2.44 23.02 -3.88
N GLN A 62 3.35 23.61 -3.11
CA GLN A 62 3.62 23.18 -1.74
C GLN A 62 2.37 23.34 -0.86
N LEU A 63 1.66 24.46 -0.99
CA LEU A 63 0.41 24.70 -0.26
C LEU A 63 -0.65 23.61 -0.56
N ILE A 64 -0.81 23.22 -1.83
CA ILE A 64 -1.75 22.15 -2.22
C ILE A 64 -1.35 20.83 -1.56
N ILE A 65 -0.07 20.46 -1.61
CA ILE A 65 0.43 19.22 -1.00
C ILE A 65 0.22 19.24 0.52
N GLU A 66 0.51 20.36 1.18
CA GLU A 66 0.30 20.52 2.63
C GLU A 66 -1.18 20.37 3.01
N ILE A 67 -2.10 20.95 2.23
CA ILE A 67 -3.54 20.79 2.44
C ILE A 67 -3.95 19.33 2.30
N ILE A 68 -3.46 18.62 1.28
CA ILE A 68 -3.76 17.20 1.08
C ILE A 68 -3.24 16.37 2.26
N VAL A 69 -1.99 16.59 2.67
CA VAL A 69 -1.36 15.85 3.79
C VAL A 69 -2.07 16.16 5.12
N GLN A 70 -2.42 17.41 5.39
CA GLN A 70 -3.18 17.78 6.59
C GLN A 70 -4.59 17.17 6.58
N THR A 71 -5.27 17.18 5.44
CA THR A 71 -6.60 16.55 5.30
C THR A 71 -6.52 15.05 5.58
N ALA A 72 -5.52 14.38 5.02
CA ALA A 72 -5.27 12.97 5.29
C ALA A 72 -4.95 12.74 6.77
N LEU A 73 -4.06 13.54 7.38
CA LEU A 73 -3.72 13.41 8.79
C LEU A 73 -4.95 13.61 9.71
N ASN A 74 -5.80 14.58 9.39
CA ASN A 74 -7.04 14.83 10.13
C ASN A 74 -8.01 13.64 10.05
N PHE A 75 -8.10 13.00 8.88
CA PHE A 75 -8.87 11.75 8.72
C PHE A 75 -8.32 10.63 9.60
N PHE A 76 -6.99 10.44 9.65
CA PHE A 76 -6.38 9.46 10.57
C PHE A 76 -6.58 9.81 12.04
N THR A 77 -6.57 11.09 12.40
CA THR A 77 -6.87 11.56 13.77
C THR A 77 -8.30 11.23 14.16
N GLN A 78 -9.27 11.37 13.24
CA GLN A 78 -10.66 10.97 13.48
C GLN A 78 -10.80 9.46 13.72
N ILE A 79 -10.06 8.63 12.97
CA ILE A 79 -10.09 7.17 13.13
C ILE A 79 -9.42 6.72 14.44
N THR A 80 -8.28 7.31 14.78
CA THR A 80 -7.46 6.90 15.93
C THR A 80 -7.88 7.55 17.25
N GLY A 81 -8.67 8.63 17.19
CA GLY A 81 -9.10 9.43 18.33
C GLY A 81 -7.99 10.27 18.99
N LYS A 82 -6.73 10.16 18.55
CA LYS A 82 -5.59 10.91 19.09
C LYS A 82 -4.60 11.29 18.00
N GLU A 83 -4.33 12.58 17.87
CA GLU A 83 -3.42 13.10 16.84
C GLU A 83 -1.99 12.53 16.95
N GLU A 84 -1.50 12.31 18.18
CA GLU A 84 -0.17 11.71 18.39
C GLU A 84 -0.07 10.30 17.80
N ILE A 85 -1.14 9.51 17.94
CA ILE A 85 -1.22 8.16 17.36
C ILE A 85 -1.30 8.28 15.84
N ALA A 86 -2.16 9.16 15.33
CA ALA A 86 -2.29 9.42 13.90
C ALA A 86 -0.95 9.77 13.26
N ARG A 87 -0.22 10.76 13.79
CA ARG A 87 1.11 11.17 13.28
C ARG A 87 2.12 10.04 13.28
N ARG A 88 2.06 9.12 14.24
CA ARG A 88 2.96 7.99 14.33
C ARG A 88 2.63 6.87 13.34
N ILE A 89 1.35 6.61 13.07
CA ILE A 89 0.92 5.57 12.12
C ILE A 89 0.85 6.08 10.68
N PHE A 90 0.70 7.39 10.50
CA PHE A 90 0.48 8.05 9.21
C PHE A 90 1.54 7.69 8.16
N PRO A 91 2.85 7.67 8.45
CA PRO A 91 3.85 7.30 7.44
C PRO A 91 3.64 5.88 6.90
N ILE A 92 3.32 4.92 7.77
CA ILE A 92 3.17 3.51 7.38
C ILE A 92 1.89 3.34 6.56
N VAL A 93 0.76 3.78 7.11
CA VAL A 93 -0.55 3.58 6.45
C VAL A 93 -0.66 4.47 5.20
N GLY A 94 -0.12 5.68 5.26
CA GLY A 94 -0.07 6.61 4.13
C GLY A 94 0.75 6.06 2.97
N THR A 95 1.93 5.49 3.22
CA THR A 95 2.72 4.84 2.16
C THR A 95 2.00 3.63 1.56
N LEU A 96 1.36 2.78 2.38
CA LEU A 96 0.56 1.66 1.88
C LEU A 96 -0.61 2.14 1.00
N MET A 97 -1.29 3.20 1.43
CA MET A 97 -2.41 3.77 0.68
C MET A 97 -1.94 4.38 -0.66
N LEU A 98 -0.85 5.14 -0.65
CA LEU A 98 -0.25 5.69 -1.86
C LEU A 98 0.23 4.58 -2.81
N TYR A 99 0.83 3.52 -2.28
CA TYR A 99 1.23 2.35 -3.06
C TYR A 99 0.03 1.70 -3.75
N LEU A 100 -1.04 1.41 -3.02
CA LEU A 100 -2.25 0.82 -3.60
C LEU A 100 -2.89 1.75 -4.64
N LEU A 101 -2.95 3.06 -4.36
CA LEU A 101 -3.52 4.05 -5.27
C LEU A 101 -2.74 4.10 -6.58
N ILE A 102 -1.41 4.22 -6.52
CA ILE A 102 -0.56 4.28 -7.71
C ILE A 102 -0.58 2.93 -8.45
N SER A 103 -0.47 1.82 -7.72
CA SER A 103 -0.51 0.49 -8.32
C SER A 103 -1.80 0.20 -9.08
N ASN A 104 -2.92 0.76 -8.63
CA ASN A 104 -4.21 0.56 -9.28
C ASN A 104 -4.48 1.58 -10.40
N THR A 105 -3.88 2.77 -10.35
CA THR A 105 -4.16 3.84 -11.31
C THR A 105 -3.13 3.97 -12.43
N VAL A 106 -1.85 3.66 -12.19
CA VAL A 106 -0.78 3.79 -13.21
C VAL A 106 -1.07 2.94 -14.46
N LEU A 107 -1.72 1.79 -14.29
CA LEU A 107 -2.07 0.93 -15.41
C LEU A 107 -3.38 1.28 -16.11
N LEU A 108 -4.14 2.24 -15.58
CA LEU A 108 -5.25 2.86 -16.30
C LEU A 108 -4.75 3.88 -17.34
N ILE A 109 -3.48 4.28 -17.26
CA ILE A 109 -2.89 5.19 -18.25
C ILE A 109 -2.82 4.45 -19.59
N PRO A 110 -3.53 4.94 -20.63
CA PRO A 110 -3.52 4.30 -21.94
C PRO A 110 -2.09 4.28 -22.47
N GLY A 111 -1.66 3.12 -22.97
CA GLY A 111 -0.31 2.90 -23.49
C GLY A 111 0.62 2.13 -22.54
N ILE A 112 0.42 2.16 -21.22
CA ILE A 112 1.26 1.38 -20.28
C ILE A 112 1.02 -0.13 -20.47
N THR A 113 -0.24 -0.55 -20.53
CA THR A 113 -0.64 -1.95 -20.72
C THR A 113 -0.42 -2.46 -22.16
N SER A 114 -0.24 -1.54 -23.11
CA SER A 114 0.04 -1.84 -24.52
C SER A 114 1.49 -2.22 -24.78
N ILE A 115 2.40 -1.99 -23.83
CA ILE A 115 3.80 -2.40 -23.93
C ILE A 115 3.86 -3.91 -23.77
N THR A 116 4.23 -4.59 -24.85
CA THR A 116 4.37 -6.05 -24.88
C THR A 116 5.83 -6.44 -25.03
N TYR A 117 6.19 -7.57 -24.42
CA TYR A 117 7.47 -8.24 -24.59
C TYR A 117 7.18 -9.70 -24.89
N ASP A 118 7.68 -10.20 -26.02
CA ASP A 118 7.45 -11.57 -26.48
C ASP A 118 5.96 -11.96 -26.58
N GLY A 119 5.13 -11.02 -27.06
CA GLY A 119 3.68 -11.23 -27.22
C GLY A 119 2.85 -11.14 -25.94
N GLN A 120 3.48 -10.99 -24.77
CA GLN A 120 2.81 -10.84 -23.48
C GLN A 120 2.88 -9.39 -22.99
N SER A 121 1.88 -8.94 -22.23
CA SER A 121 1.90 -7.60 -21.65
C SER A 121 2.97 -7.50 -20.56
N LEU A 122 3.85 -6.50 -20.70
CA LEU A 122 4.98 -6.27 -19.78
C LEU A 122 4.52 -5.77 -18.42
N PHE A 123 3.44 -4.97 -18.41
CA PHE A 123 2.88 -4.37 -17.21
C PHE A 123 1.45 -4.82 -17.00
N ARG A 124 1.14 -5.21 -15.77
CA ARG A 124 -0.19 -5.63 -15.34
C ARG A 124 -0.53 -5.03 -13.97
N PRO A 125 -1.81 -4.76 -13.64
CA PRO A 125 -2.17 -4.30 -12.29
C PRO A 125 -1.61 -5.25 -11.24
N THR A 126 -0.71 -4.76 -10.40
CA THR A 126 -0.04 -5.58 -9.36
C THR A 126 -1.06 -6.24 -8.42
N THR A 127 -2.21 -5.60 -8.21
CA THR A 127 -3.32 -6.08 -7.38
C THR A 127 -4.17 -7.16 -8.03
N SER A 128 -4.04 -7.36 -9.35
CA SER A 128 -4.72 -8.45 -10.06
C SER A 128 -4.00 -9.79 -9.94
N ASP A 129 -2.74 -9.80 -9.48
CA ASP A 129 -2.02 -11.01 -9.07
C ASP A 129 -2.30 -11.30 -7.60
N PHE A 130 -2.77 -12.52 -7.33
CA PHE A 130 -3.03 -12.99 -5.97
C PHE A 130 -1.78 -12.94 -5.09
N ASN A 131 -0.62 -13.33 -5.63
CA ASN A 131 0.63 -13.43 -4.85
C ASN A 131 1.07 -12.07 -4.32
N SER A 132 0.92 -11.02 -5.13
CA SER A 132 1.26 -9.65 -4.76
C SER A 132 0.37 -9.14 -3.61
N THR A 133 -0.95 -9.31 -3.74
CA THR A 133 -1.91 -8.86 -2.72
C THR A 133 -1.78 -9.67 -1.43
N PHE A 134 -1.65 -10.99 -1.54
CA PHE A 134 -1.45 -11.89 -0.41
C PHE A 134 -0.15 -11.60 0.33
N GLY A 135 0.96 -11.47 -0.41
CA GLY A 135 2.27 -11.15 0.15
C GLY A 135 2.26 -9.82 0.91
N LEU A 136 1.63 -8.79 0.34
CA LEU A 136 1.48 -7.50 1.00
C LEU A 136 0.64 -7.61 2.28
N ALA A 137 -0.49 -8.32 2.25
CA ALA A 137 -1.35 -8.50 3.42
C ALA A 137 -0.63 -9.21 4.57
N VAL A 138 0.08 -10.30 4.29
CA VAL A 138 0.88 -11.03 5.28
C VAL A 138 1.98 -10.15 5.85
N ALA A 139 2.71 -9.41 5.00
CA ALA A 139 3.76 -8.51 5.44
C ALA A 139 3.23 -7.42 6.40
N VAL A 140 2.08 -6.82 6.08
CA VAL A 140 1.44 -5.81 6.94
C VAL A 140 0.98 -6.42 8.27
N ILE A 141 0.37 -7.61 8.25
CA ILE A 141 -0.06 -8.30 9.48
C ILE A 141 1.14 -8.55 10.39
N VAL A 142 2.21 -9.14 9.86
CA VAL A 142 3.44 -9.44 10.61
C VAL A 142 4.04 -8.15 11.15
N PHE A 143 4.15 -7.11 10.32
CA PHE A 143 4.68 -5.80 10.73
C PHE A 143 3.87 -5.19 11.89
N VAL A 144 2.54 -5.19 11.82
CA VAL A 144 1.67 -4.64 12.87
C VAL A 144 1.84 -5.41 14.18
N HIS A 145 1.97 -6.73 14.13
CA HIS A 145 2.19 -7.55 15.32
C HIS A 145 3.55 -7.25 15.96
N ILE A 146 4.63 -7.25 15.17
CA ILE A 146 5.98 -6.94 15.64
C ILE A 146 6.02 -5.53 16.25
N PHE A 147 5.42 -4.54 15.58
CA PHE A 147 5.38 -3.16 16.05
C PHE A 147 4.56 -3.02 17.34
N SER A 148 3.43 -3.73 17.46
CA SER A 148 2.59 -3.71 18.66
C SER A 148 3.31 -4.32 19.86
N ILE A 149 4.02 -5.43 19.67
CA ILE A 149 4.82 -6.07 20.71
C ILE A 149 5.98 -5.16 21.12
N HIS A 150 6.70 -4.55 20.17
CA HIS A 150 7.79 -3.62 20.49
C HIS A 150 7.31 -2.38 21.26
N LYS A 151 6.12 -1.84 20.92
CA LYS A 151 5.59 -0.62 21.55
C LYS A 151 5.03 -0.84 22.94
N LYS A 152 4.34 -1.97 23.19
CA LYS A 152 3.61 -2.23 24.44
C LYS A 152 4.34 -3.23 25.37
N GLY A 153 5.24 -4.04 24.82
CA GLY A 153 5.77 -5.22 25.48
C GLY A 153 4.82 -6.42 25.37
N VAL A 154 5.39 -7.63 25.48
CA VAL A 154 4.66 -8.90 25.37
C VAL A 154 3.48 -9.01 26.36
N PRO A 155 3.62 -8.65 27.66
CA PRO A 155 2.53 -8.82 28.62
C PRO A 155 1.33 -7.91 28.32
N ALA A 156 1.59 -6.64 28.00
CA ALA A 156 0.55 -5.68 27.67
C ALA A 156 -0.10 -5.98 26.31
N TYR A 157 0.66 -6.54 25.37
CA TYR A 157 0.13 -7.05 24.11
C TYR A 157 -0.88 -8.18 24.35
N LEU A 158 -0.53 -9.22 25.13
CA LEU A 158 -1.45 -10.33 25.44
C LEU A 158 -2.69 -9.85 26.24
N ASN A 159 -2.51 -8.92 27.17
CA ASN A 159 -3.62 -8.32 27.90
C ASN A 159 -4.60 -7.56 26.97
N SER A 160 -4.16 -7.09 25.80
CA SER A 160 -5.06 -6.44 24.84
C SER A 160 -6.04 -7.39 24.15
N TYR A 161 -5.72 -8.68 24.07
CA TYR A 161 -6.59 -9.71 23.49
C TYR A 161 -7.44 -10.40 24.55
N PHE A 162 -6.81 -10.77 25.67
CA PHE A 162 -7.45 -11.61 26.69
C PHE A 162 -7.98 -10.83 27.91
N ARG A 163 -7.72 -9.52 28.00
CA ARG A 163 -8.17 -8.61 29.09
C ARG A 163 -8.04 -9.22 30.50
N PHE A 164 -6.93 -9.91 30.78
CA PHE A 164 -6.66 -10.54 32.08
C PHE A 164 -6.81 -9.56 33.25
N GLY A 165 -6.47 -8.27 33.06
CA GLY A 165 -6.65 -7.24 34.08
C GLY A 165 -8.09 -7.01 34.53
N GLY A 166 -9.07 -7.07 33.61
CA GLY A 166 -10.49 -6.90 33.94
C GLY A 166 -11.06 -8.11 34.69
N ILE A 167 -10.54 -9.30 34.41
CA ILE A 167 -10.91 -10.53 35.12
C ILE A 167 -10.38 -10.47 36.57
N ILE A 168 -9.11 -10.09 36.75
CA ILE A 168 -8.49 -9.98 38.08
C ILE A 168 -9.15 -8.89 38.94
N GLU A 169 -9.52 -7.74 38.36
CA GLU A 169 -10.26 -6.70 39.08
C GLU A 169 -11.69 -7.11 39.44
N GLY A 170 -12.34 -7.92 38.59
CA GLY A 170 -13.65 -8.51 38.87
C GLY A 170 -13.63 -9.43 40.09
N PHE A 171 -12.58 -10.25 40.24
CA PHE A 171 -12.39 -11.12 41.40
C PHE A 171 -11.93 -10.39 42.67
N LYS A 172 -11.44 -9.15 42.57
CA LYS A 172 -11.02 -8.33 43.73
C LYS A 172 -12.14 -7.50 44.35
N LYS A 173 -13.28 -7.35 43.66
CA LYS A 173 -14.43 -6.53 44.09
C LYS A 173 -15.64 -7.37 44.54
N GLY A 174 -15.56 -8.70 44.48
CA GLY A 174 -16.50 -9.63 45.10
C GLY A 174 -15.89 -10.25 46.34
#